data_AF-A0A817MJ54-F1
#
_entry.id   AF-A0A817MJ54-F1
#
_cell.length_a   1.000
_cell.length_b   1.000
_cell.length_c   1.000
_cell.angle_alpha   90.00
_cell.angle_beta   90.00
_cell.angle_gamma   90.00
#
_symmetry.space_group_name_H-M   'P 1'
#
loop_
_entity.id
_entity.type
_entity.pdbx_description
1 polymer ?
#
loop_
_entity_poly.entity_id
_entity_poly.type
_entity_poly.pdbx_seq_one_letter_code
_entity_poly.pdbx_strand_id
1 'polypeptide(L)'
;MTRQLGFSTFFITLSSADLRWKDFIDTFVRHSGFAIKKSYTFEEKTKFLRTNPVLAARLFERKFTSLMKSFVTGGACCLGNVKDWFARMEMQLRGSPRSHMPTWVEGAPKYFGPQTDEKTREEIVKFCDKYITTRFPLLDEDVELHNIIKEVQTHSRNHSKSCLKYHKTLCRFGFPRPVARRTFICEPMKVDNDDDKECCKKAKKHSY
;
A
#
# COMPACT_ATOMS: atom_id res chain seq x y z
N MET A 1 20.63 -15.58 -23.43
CA MET A 1 20.32 -15.83 -22.01
C MET A 1 19.59 -14.60 -21.46
N THR A 2 18.38 -14.73 -20.92
CA THR A 2 17.60 -13.59 -20.43
C THR A 2 18.18 -13.08 -19.11
N ARG A 3 18.47 -11.77 -19.02
CA ARG A 3 19.01 -11.14 -17.82
C ARG A 3 17.94 -11.12 -16.72
N GLN A 4 18.23 -11.71 -15.55
CA GLN A 4 17.35 -11.69 -14.39
C GLN A 4 17.87 -10.69 -13.34
N LEU A 5 16.98 -9.92 -12.72
CA LEU A 5 17.31 -8.90 -11.72
C LEU A 5 17.34 -9.44 -10.28
N GLY A 6 16.94 -10.69 -10.08
CA GLY A 6 16.74 -11.30 -8.76
C GLY A 6 15.49 -10.77 -8.06
N PHE A 7 15.42 -10.94 -6.73
CA PHE A 7 14.30 -10.46 -5.92
C PHE A 7 14.21 -8.93 -5.92
N SER A 8 12.98 -8.41 -6.03
CA SER A 8 12.70 -6.99 -5.92
C SER A 8 12.97 -6.48 -4.50
N THR A 9 13.48 -5.26 -4.38
CA THR A 9 13.66 -4.58 -3.09
C THR A 9 12.32 -4.27 -2.43
N PHE A 10 11.39 -3.69 -3.19
CA PHE A 10 10.05 -3.36 -2.71
C PHE A 10 9.00 -4.04 -3.58
N PHE A 11 7.89 -4.41 -2.95
CA PHE A 11 6.66 -4.79 -3.64
C PHE A 11 5.57 -3.78 -3.29
N ILE A 12 5.22 -2.92 -4.25
CA ILE A 12 4.34 -1.78 -4.03
C ILE A 12 2.99 -2.08 -4.65
N THR A 13 1.92 -1.84 -3.90
CA THR A 13 0.55 -1.92 -4.42
C THR A 13 -0.11 -0.55 -4.33
N LEU A 14 -0.51 0.01 -5.46
CA LEU A 14 -1.21 1.29 -5.51
C LEU A 14 -2.65 1.04 -5.94
N SER A 15 -3.60 1.52 -5.15
CA SER A 15 -5.03 1.43 -5.48
C SER A 15 -5.55 2.82 -5.84
N SER A 16 -6.37 2.89 -6.89
CA SER A 16 -7.09 4.12 -7.21
C SER A 16 -8.03 4.50 -6.07
N ALA A 17 -8.00 5.77 -5.67
CA ALA A 17 -8.97 6.38 -4.77
C ALA A 17 -9.84 7.39 -5.54
N ASP A 18 -10.19 7.05 -6.77
CA ASP A 18 -10.97 7.84 -7.74
C ASP A 18 -12.18 8.58 -7.16
N LEU A 19 -12.97 7.95 -6.28
CA LEU A 19 -14.13 8.58 -5.64
C LEU A 19 -13.77 9.71 -4.65
N ARG A 20 -12.53 9.78 -4.18
CA ARG A 20 -12.04 10.81 -3.25
C ARG A 20 -11.40 11.99 -3.98
N TRP A 21 -10.90 11.76 -5.18
CA TRP A 21 -10.20 12.76 -5.99
C TRP A 21 -11.20 13.73 -6.62
N LYS A 22 -11.35 14.92 -6.04
CA LYS A 22 -12.28 15.94 -6.55
C LYS A 22 -11.95 16.32 -7.98
N ASP A 23 -10.67 16.45 -8.31
CA ASP A 23 -10.17 16.72 -9.66
C ASP A 23 -10.61 15.65 -10.67
N PHE A 24 -10.64 14.37 -10.25
CA PHE A 24 -11.21 13.30 -11.08
C PHE A 24 -12.70 13.55 -11.32
N ILE A 25 -13.50 13.67 -10.25
CA ILE A 25 -14.96 13.81 -10.38
C ILE A 25 -15.34 15.06 -11.17
N ASP A 26 -14.70 16.19 -10.92
CA ASP A 26 -14.91 17.45 -11.65
C ASP A 26 -14.63 17.28 -13.15
N THR A 27 -13.62 16.47 -13.51
CA THR A 27 -13.32 16.16 -14.92
C THR A 27 -14.47 15.40 -15.59
N PHE A 28 -15.06 14.41 -14.91
CA PHE A 28 -16.24 13.70 -15.43
C PHE A 28 -17.46 14.62 -15.55
N VAL A 29 -17.69 15.46 -14.54
CA VAL A 29 -18.82 16.40 -14.51
C VAL A 29 -18.74 17.38 -15.68
N ARG A 30 -17.56 17.97 -15.92
CA ARG A 30 -17.30 18.82 -17.09
C ARG A 30 -17.50 18.06 -18.40
N HIS A 31 -16.96 16.86 -18.50
CA HIS A 31 -17.09 16.02 -19.70
C HIS A 31 -18.55 15.65 -19.99
N SER A 32 -19.38 15.50 -18.96
CA SER A 32 -20.82 15.26 -19.07
C SER A 32 -21.65 16.54 -19.25
N GLY A 33 -21.03 17.73 -19.37
CA GLY A 33 -21.72 19.00 -19.61
C GLY A 33 -22.41 19.62 -18.39
N PHE A 34 -22.12 19.13 -17.19
CA PHE A 34 -22.70 19.67 -15.96
C PHE A 34 -21.80 20.72 -15.31
N ALA A 35 -22.41 21.63 -14.54
CA ALA A 35 -21.67 22.58 -13.71
C ALA A 35 -21.02 21.88 -12.51
N ILE A 36 -19.81 22.30 -12.14
CA ILE A 36 -19.09 21.77 -10.98
C ILE A 36 -19.80 22.18 -9.69
N LYS A 37 -19.98 21.20 -8.79
CA LYS A 37 -20.53 21.40 -7.45
C LYS A 37 -19.39 21.44 -6.42
N LYS A 38 -19.70 22.02 -5.25
CA LYS A 38 -18.77 22.01 -4.10
C LYS A 38 -18.55 20.59 -3.56
N SER A 39 -19.59 19.76 -3.58
CA SER A 39 -19.58 18.37 -3.09
C SER A 39 -20.52 17.49 -3.91
N TYR A 40 -20.27 16.19 -3.89
CA TYR A 40 -21.05 15.16 -4.58
C TYR A 40 -21.36 14.00 -3.63
N THR A 41 -22.54 13.40 -3.75
CA THR A 41 -22.87 12.16 -3.02
C THR A 41 -22.08 10.98 -3.57
N PHE A 42 -22.05 9.87 -2.83
CA PHE A 42 -21.40 8.64 -3.30
C PHE A 42 -22.02 8.12 -4.61
N GLU A 43 -23.35 8.20 -4.71
CA GLU A 43 -24.13 7.77 -5.87
C GLU A 43 -23.82 8.64 -7.09
N GLU A 44 -23.76 9.97 -6.93
CA GLU A 44 -23.38 10.89 -8.00
C GLU A 44 -21.98 10.59 -8.53
N LYS A 45 -20.99 10.47 -7.64
CA LYS A 45 -19.61 10.16 -8.02
C LYS A 45 -19.51 8.83 -8.77
N THR A 46 -20.20 7.81 -8.27
CA THR A 46 -20.23 6.49 -8.88
C THR A 46 -20.90 6.53 -10.26
N LYS A 47 -21.98 7.30 -10.40
CA LYS A 47 -22.65 7.51 -11.69
C LYS A 47 -21.71 8.15 -12.70
N PHE A 48 -21.02 9.23 -12.33
CA PHE A 48 -20.07 9.92 -13.20
C PHE A 48 -18.87 9.05 -13.61
N LEU A 49 -18.32 8.23 -12.71
CA LEU A 49 -17.22 7.32 -13.10
C LEU A 49 -17.68 6.25 -14.10
N ARG A 50 -18.91 5.74 -13.95
CA ARG A 50 -19.47 4.70 -14.83
C ARG A 50 -19.80 5.20 -16.23
N THR A 51 -20.02 6.50 -16.43
CA THR A 51 -20.39 7.01 -17.76
C THR A 51 -19.24 6.93 -18.76
N ASN A 52 -17.98 6.93 -18.29
CA ASN A 52 -16.82 6.86 -19.19
C ASN A 52 -15.64 6.09 -18.56
N PRO A 53 -15.64 4.74 -18.63
CA PRO A 53 -14.56 3.92 -18.06
C PRO A 53 -13.20 4.15 -18.75
N VAL A 54 -13.19 4.56 -20.02
CA VAL A 54 -11.95 4.88 -20.75
C VAL A 54 -11.29 6.14 -20.15
N LEU A 55 -12.08 7.17 -19.85
CA LEU A 55 -11.60 8.37 -19.19
C LEU A 55 -11.07 8.06 -17.78
N ALA A 56 -11.74 7.17 -17.03
CA ALA A 56 -11.27 6.73 -15.73
C ALA A 56 -9.90 6.06 -15.80
N ALA A 57 -9.70 5.14 -16.77
CA ALA A 57 -8.43 4.48 -16.99
C ALA A 57 -7.31 5.47 -17.38
N ARG A 58 -7.59 6.42 -18.29
CA ARG A 58 -6.62 7.44 -18.73
C ARG A 58 -6.22 8.39 -17.60
N LEU A 59 -7.18 8.83 -16.79
CA LEU A 59 -6.90 9.70 -15.64
C LEU A 59 -6.05 8.97 -14.60
N PHE A 60 -6.37 7.70 -14.34
CA PHE A 60 -5.55 6.86 -13.46
C PHE A 60 -4.13 6.71 -14.01
N GLU A 61 -3.98 6.36 -15.29
CA GLU A 61 -2.68 6.24 -15.95
C GLU A 61 -1.87 7.52 -15.79
N ARG A 62 -2.48 8.69 -16.02
CA ARG A 62 -1.83 9.99 -15.82
C ARG A 62 -1.33 10.18 -14.38
N LYS A 63 -2.15 9.86 -13.37
CA LYS A 63 -1.72 9.96 -11.96
C LYS A 63 -0.61 8.95 -11.64
N PHE A 64 -0.72 7.72 -12.12
CA PHE A 64 0.31 6.69 -11.96
C PHE A 64 1.64 7.13 -12.58
N THR A 65 1.63 7.56 -13.85
CA THR A 65 2.83 8.08 -14.51
C THR A 65 3.41 9.28 -13.80
N SER A 66 2.57 10.20 -13.30
CA SER A 66 3.02 11.36 -12.51
C SER A 66 3.69 10.94 -11.21
N LEU A 67 3.12 9.96 -10.50
CA LEU A 67 3.71 9.40 -9.29
C LEU A 67 5.08 8.78 -9.60
N MET A 68 5.15 7.96 -10.65
CA MET A 68 6.40 7.31 -11.05
C MET A 68 7.48 8.35 -11.38
N LYS A 69 7.17 9.30 -12.27
CA LYS A 69 8.12 10.31 -12.72
C LYS A 69 8.53 11.33 -11.68
N SER A 70 7.69 11.60 -10.67
CA SER A 70 7.99 12.63 -9.66
C SER A 70 8.62 12.03 -8.42
N PHE A 71 8.07 10.90 -7.94
CA PHE A 71 8.41 10.32 -6.65
C PHE A 71 9.32 9.10 -6.75
N VAL A 72 9.03 8.17 -7.65
CA VAL A 72 9.69 6.85 -7.66
C VAL A 72 10.98 6.86 -8.47
N THR A 73 10.92 7.25 -9.73
CA THR A 73 12.07 7.32 -10.65
C THR A 73 12.53 8.75 -10.92
N GLY A 74 11.84 9.74 -10.33
CA GLY A 74 12.14 11.16 -10.44
C GLY A 74 13.13 11.65 -9.40
N GLY A 75 13.38 12.95 -9.39
CA GLY A 75 14.34 13.58 -8.49
C GLY A 75 14.01 13.45 -6.99
N ALA A 76 12.76 13.16 -6.62
CA ALA A 76 12.43 12.96 -5.20
C ALA A 76 12.94 11.62 -4.64
N CYS A 77 13.24 10.63 -5.51
CA CYS A 77 13.85 9.34 -5.15
C CYS A 77 13.32 8.74 -3.84
N CYS A 78 11.99 8.69 -3.66
CA CYS A 78 11.38 8.39 -2.36
C CYS A 78 11.65 6.96 -1.85
N LEU A 79 12.19 6.10 -2.71
CA LEU A 79 12.60 4.73 -2.42
C LEU A 79 14.11 4.52 -2.60
N GLY A 80 14.88 5.59 -2.83
CA GLY A 80 16.26 5.54 -3.30
C GLY A 80 16.37 5.54 -4.83
N ASN A 81 17.55 5.22 -5.35
CA ASN A 81 17.80 5.17 -6.80
C ASN A 81 17.19 3.88 -7.40
N VAL A 82 16.03 3.99 -8.04
CA VAL A 82 15.33 2.86 -8.66
C VAL A 82 16.03 2.47 -9.97
N LYS A 83 16.64 1.28 -10.01
CA LYS A 83 17.28 0.73 -11.21
C LYS A 83 16.27 0.20 -12.23
N ASP A 84 15.25 -0.46 -11.72
CA ASP A 84 14.25 -1.12 -12.54
C ASP A 84 12.94 -1.27 -11.74
N TRP A 85 11.84 -1.37 -12.46
CA TRP A 85 10.51 -1.57 -11.90
C TRP A 85 9.61 -2.16 -12.97
N PHE A 86 8.63 -2.94 -12.52
CA PHE A 86 7.59 -3.45 -13.40
C PHE A 86 6.26 -3.25 -12.71
N ALA A 87 5.25 -2.72 -13.41
CA ALA A 87 3.91 -2.60 -12.87
C ALA A 87 2.91 -3.41 -13.68
N ARG A 88 2.19 -4.30 -13.01
CA ARG A 88 1.01 -4.95 -13.57
C ARG A 88 -0.24 -4.17 -13.16
N MET A 89 -0.99 -3.71 -14.15
CA MET A 89 -2.27 -3.05 -13.94
C MET A 89 -3.40 -4.08 -13.94
N GLU A 90 -4.21 -4.08 -12.89
CA GLU A 90 -5.36 -4.96 -12.72
C GLU A 90 -6.61 -4.15 -12.36
N MET A 91 -7.75 -4.54 -12.94
CA MET A 91 -9.05 -3.95 -12.58
C MET A 91 -9.61 -4.72 -11.40
N GLN A 92 -9.87 -4.01 -10.30
CA GLN A 92 -10.54 -4.61 -9.15
C GLN A 92 -11.98 -4.99 -9.52
N LEU A 93 -12.58 -5.92 -8.76
CA LEU A 93 -14.01 -6.29 -8.91
C LEU A 93 -14.98 -5.10 -8.85
N ARG A 94 -14.52 -3.95 -8.33
CA ARG A 94 -15.27 -2.69 -8.24
C ARG A 94 -15.05 -1.74 -9.43
N GLY A 95 -14.28 -2.16 -10.44
CA GLY A 95 -13.99 -1.42 -11.66
C GLY A 95 -12.80 -0.45 -11.59
N SER A 96 -12.31 -0.14 -10.39
CA SER A 96 -11.17 0.76 -10.21
C SER A 96 -9.84 0.04 -10.49
N PRO A 97 -8.89 0.69 -11.19
CA PRO A 97 -7.56 0.12 -11.44
C PRO A 97 -6.70 0.08 -10.17
N ARG A 98 -5.84 -0.93 -10.12
CA ARG A 98 -4.83 -1.19 -9.09
C ARG A 98 -3.53 -1.61 -9.77
N SER A 99 -2.40 -1.14 -9.26
CA SER A 99 -1.08 -1.58 -9.72
C SER A 99 -0.43 -2.50 -8.70
N HIS A 100 0.24 -3.55 -9.18
CA HIS A 100 1.16 -4.39 -8.43
C HIS A 100 2.56 -4.22 -9.01
N MET A 101 3.51 -3.78 -8.19
CA MET A 101 4.76 -3.22 -8.67
C MET A 101 5.99 -3.70 -7.89
N PRO A 102 6.65 -4.79 -8.33
CA PRO A 102 8.03 -5.07 -7.92
C PRO A 102 8.97 -3.95 -8.38
N THR A 103 9.85 -3.51 -7.49
CA THR A 103 10.79 -2.40 -7.70
C THR A 103 12.18 -2.77 -7.18
N TRP A 104 13.24 -2.50 -7.96
CA TRP A 104 14.63 -2.78 -7.63
C TRP A 104 15.38 -1.48 -7.39
N VAL A 105 15.98 -1.36 -6.20
CA VAL A 105 16.71 -0.16 -5.77
C VAL A 105 18.20 -0.46 -5.74
N GLU A 106 18.99 0.47 -6.26
CA GLU A 106 20.45 0.41 -6.21
C GLU A 106 20.97 0.40 -4.77
N GLY A 107 21.89 -0.50 -4.47
CA GLY A 107 22.55 -0.54 -3.17
C GLY A 107 21.65 -0.95 -2.00
N ALA A 108 20.43 -1.43 -2.27
CA ALA A 108 19.57 -1.96 -1.22
C ALA A 108 20.22 -3.21 -0.58
N PRO A 109 20.24 -3.31 0.76
CA PRO A 109 20.82 -4.45 1.45
C PRO A 109 19.99 -5.71 1.18
N LYS A 110 20.65 -6.86 1.11
CA LYS A 110 20.03 -8.13 0.71
C LYS A 110 19.99 -9.09 1.88
N TYR A 111 18.81 -9.64 2.13
CA TYR A 111 18.64 -10.73 3.08
C TYR A 111 18.90 -12.06 2.38
N PHE A 112 19.82 -12.87 2.91
CA PHE A 112 20.18 -14.17 2.36
C PHE A 112 19.59 -15.34 3.15
N GLY A 113 18.78 -15.09 4.17
CA GLY A 113 18.29 -16.12 5.10
C GLY A 113 18.99 -16.04 6.47
N PRO A 114 18.83 -17.08 7.32
CA PRO A 114 19.40 -17.10 8.68
C PRO A 114 20.91 -16.92 8.75
N GLN A 115 21.63 -17.18 7.64
CA GLN A 115 23.07 -16.99 7.50
C GLN A 115 23.49 -15.55 7.19
N THR A 116 22.54 -14.63 7.06
CA THR A 116 22.85 -13.20 6.86
C THR A 116 23.57 -12.68 8.11
N ASP A 117 24.74 -12.07 7.93
CA ASP A 117 25.55 -11.54 9.02
C ASP A 117 24.86 -10.37 9.73
N GLU A 118 25.20 -10.15 11.00
CA GLU A 118 24.52 -9.16 11.85
C GLU A 118 24.63 -7.73 11.30
N LYS A 119 25.76 -7.37 10.70
CA LYS A 119 25.95 -6.04 10.11
C LYS A 119 24.97 -5.82 8.95
N THR A 120 24.83 -6.79 8.06
CA THR A 120 23.84 -6.72 6.97
C THR A 120 22.41 -6.67 7.51
N ARG A 121 22.10 -7.39 8.60
CA ARG A 121 20.77 -7.34 9.24
C ARG A 121 20.47 -5.95 9.80
N GLU A 122 21.43 -5.32 10.46
CA GLU A 122 21.30 -3.94 10.93
C GLU A 122 21.11 -2.95 9.77
N GLU A 123 21.83 -3.14 8.66
CA GLU A 123 21.67 -2.33 7.45
C GLU A 123 20.27 -2.48 6.85
N ILE A 124 19.70 -3.70 6.83
CA ILE A 124 18.31 -3.94 6.40
C ILE A 124 17.33 -3.20 7.30
N VAL A 125 17.49 -3.28 8.62
CA VAL A 125 16.63 -2.58 9.59
C VAL A 125 16.68 -1.07 9.35
N LYS A 126 17.88 -0.49 9.25
CA LYS A 126 18.08 0.94 8.97
C LYS A 126 17.48 1.35 7.61
N PHE A 127 17.60 0.48 6.60
CA PHE A 127 17.00 0.71 5.29
C PHE A 127 15.47 0.73 5.35
N CYS A 128 14.86 -0.23 6.07
CA CYS A 128 13.42 -0.25 6.30
C CYS A 128 12.96 1.00 7.07
N ASP A 129 13.62 1.37 8.15
CA ASP A 129 13.26 2.54 8.96
C ASP A 129 13.36 3.86 8.17
N LYS A 130 14.28 3.93 7.21
CA LYS A 130 14.44 5.09 6.32
C LYS A 130 13.27 5.27 5.34
N TYR A 131 12.79 4.19 4.73
CA TYR A 131 11.83 4.25 3.62
C TYR A 131 10.41 3.82 3.98
N ILE A 132 10.24 2.98 5.01
CA ILE A 132 8.96 2.44 5.47
C ILE A 132 8.67 3.05 6.84
N THR A 133 8.31 4.32 6.83
CA THR A 133 7.96 5.07 8.04
C THR A 133 6.69 5.89 7.83
N THR A 134 6.04 6.26 8.92
CA THR A 134 4.86 7.11 8.92
C THR A 134 4.87 8.01 10.15
N ARG A 135 4.34 9.23 10.00
CA ARG A 135 4.15 10.18 11.10
C ARG A 135 2.69 10.54 11.14
N PHE A 136 2.01 10.38 12.27
CA PHE A 136 0.65 10.87 12.44
C PHE A 136 0.69 12.19 13.25
N PRO A 137 0.77 13.35 12.58
CA PRO A 137 0.88 14.64 13.26
C PRO A 137 -0.40 14.98 14.03
N LEU A 138 -0.28 15.87 15.00
CA LEU A 138 -1.44 16.49 15.63
C LEU A 138 -2.16 17.41 14.63
N LEU A 139 -3.43 17.70 14.93
CA LEU A 139 -4.29 18.53 14.07
C LEU A 139 -3.74 19.94 13.89
N ASP A 140 -3.14 20.51 14.92
CA ASP A 140 -2.55 21.85 14.94
C ASP A 140 -1.17 21.91 14.25
N GLU A 141 -0.44 20.79 14.19
CA GLU A 141 0.84 20.72 13.49
C GLU A 141 0.69 20.68 11.96
N ASP A 142 -0.19 19.80 11.46
CA ASP A 142 -0.38 19.59 10.03
C ASP A 142 -1.78 18.99 9.77
N VAL A 143 -2.75 19.90 9.56
CA VAL A 143 -4.16 19.54 9.32
C VAL A 143 -4.30 18.64 8.09
N GLU A 144 -3.55 18.90 7.02
CA GLU A 144 -3.68 18.18 5.76
C GLU A 144 -3.18 16.74 5.90
N LEU A 145 -1.95 16.56 6.39
CA LEU A 145 -1.37 15.23 6.59
C LEU A 145 -2.15 14.44 7.64
N HIS A 146 -2.59 15.09 8.72
CA HIS A 146 -3.46 14.47 9.73
C HIS A 146 -4.71 13.88 9.09
N ASN A 147 -5.41 14.68 8.28
CA ASN A 147 -6.63 14.25 7.62
C ASN A 147 -6.38 13.11 6.62
N ILE A 148 -5.34 13.21 5.78
CA ILE A 148 -4.97 12.16 4.83
C ILE A 148 -4.71 10.84 5.57
N ILE A 149 -3.87 10.85 6.60
CA ILE A 149 -3.51 9.63 7.34
C ILE A 149 -4.74 9.03 8.01
N LYS A 150 -5.52 9.85 8.72
CA LYS A 150 -6.77 9.42 9.35
C LYS A 150 -7.71 8.79 8.33
N GLU A 151 -7.76 9.31 7.11
CA GLU A 151 -8.68 8.90 6.08
C GLU A 151 -8.29 7.65 5.27
N VAL A 152 -6.99 7.46 5.01
CA VAL A 152 -6.50 6.43 4.07
C VAL A 152 -5.41 5.51 4.63
N GLN A 153 -4.81 5.84 5.77
CA GLN A 153 -3.76 5.04 6.42
C GLN A 153 -4.18 4.48 7.78
N THR A 154 -5.41 4.75 8.24
CA THR A 154 -5.95 4.11 9.45
C THR A 154 -6.91 3.00 9.11
N HIS A 155 -6.78 1.89 9.84
CA HIS A 155 -7.76 0.82 9.80
C HIS A 155 -9.04 1.27 10.50
N SER A 156 -10.16 1.29 9.77
CA SER A 156 -11.45 1.74 10.30
C SER A 156 -11.89 0.88 11.50
N ARG A 157 -12.25 1.55 12.60
CA ARG A 157 -12.94 0.93 13.76
C ARG A 157 -14.33 0.43 13.36
N ASN A 158 -14.95 1.09 12.39
CA ASN A 158 -16.21 0.67 11.80
C ASN A 158 -15.89 -0.36 10.70
N HIS A 159 -15.73 -1.61 11.12
CA HIS A 159 -15.38 -2.70 10.23
C HIS A 159 -16.45 -2.91 9.14
N SER A 160 -16.02 -2.94 7.88
CA SER A 160 -16.91 -3.29 6.77
C SER A 160 -17.26 -4.78 6.77
N LYS A 161 -18.33 -5.19 6.07
CA LYS A 161 -18.72 -6.61 5.94
C LYS A 161 -17.58 -7.49 5.43
N SER A 162 -16.74 -6.99 4.52
CA SER A 162 -15.57 -7.72 4.00
C SER A 162 -14.38 -7.74 4.96
N CYS A 163 -14.36 -6.82 5.92
CA CYS A 163 -13.34 -6.74 6.96
C CYS A 163 -13.62 -7.69 8.13
N LEU A 164 -14.85 -8.14 8.33
CA LEU A 164 -15.19 -9.02 9.44
C LEU A 164 -15.10 -10.50 9.03
N LYS A 165 -14.68 -11.34 9.96
CA LYS A 165 -14.66 -12.82 9.86
C LYS A 165 -15.41 -13.39 11.08
N TYR A 166 -15.84 -14.65 11.01
CA TYR A 166 -16.53 -15.39 12.09
C TYR A 166 -17.78 -14.68 12.64
N HIS A 167 -18.95 -14.94 12.06
CA HIS A 167 -20.23 -14.33 12.50
C HIS A 167 -20.22 -12.79 12.66
N LYS A 168 -19.28 -12.11 11.99
CA LYS A 168 -19.09 -10.66 12.03
C LYS A 168 -18.60 -10.08 13.38
N THR A 169 -17.98 -10.89 14.23
CA THR A 169 -17.54 -10.43 15.56
C THR A 169 -16.06 -10.01 15.60
N LEU A 170 -15.23 -10.51 14.67
CA LEU A 170 -13.78 -10.28 14.69
C LEU A 170 -13.26 -9.67 13.38
N CYS A 171 -12.22 -8.85 13.50
CA CYS A 171 -11.49 -8.33 12.34
C CYS A 171 -10.77 -9.45 11.61
N ARG A 172 -11.07 -9.66 10.32
CA ARG A 172 -10.40 -10.62 9.43
C ARG A 172 -8.87 -10.48 9.40
N PHE A 173 -8.37 -9.27 9.61
CA PHE A 173 -6.95 -8.93 9.46
C PHE A 173 -6.21 -8.83 10.81
N GLY A 174 -6.90 -9.11 11.93
CA GLY A 174 -6.32 -9.06 13.27
C GLY A 174 -5.96 -7.65 13.74
N PHE A 175 -6.75 -6.63 13.38
CA PHE A 175 -6.56 -5.27 13.92
C PHE A 175 -7.34 -5.07 15.23
N PRO A 176 -6.79 -4.32 16.21
CA PRO A 176 -5.45 -3.71 16.17
C PRO A 176 -4.34 -4.76 16.35
N ARG A 177 -3.23 -4.57 15.62
CA ARG A 177 -2.05 -5.43 15.75
C ARG A 177 -1.21 -4.98 16.96
N PRO A 178 -0.49 -5.89 17.63
CA PRO A 178 0.49 -5.52 18.65
C PRO A 178 1.52 -4.52 18.11
N VAL A 179 1.91 -3.57 18.94
CA VAL A 179 2.90 -2.56 18.59
C VAL A 179 4.31 -3.12 18.78
N ALA A 180 5.13 -3.01 17.75
CA ALA A 180 6.57 -3.25 17.84
C ALA A 180 7.29 -1.91 18.07
N ARG A 181 8.19 -1.85 19.08
CA ARG A 181 8.96 -0.63 19.40
C ARG A 181 10.13 -0.37 18.47
N ARG A 182 10.58 -1.39 17.74
CA ARG A 182 11.68 -1.33 16.78
C ARG A 182 11.39 -2.27 15.62
N THR A 183 12.01 -2.01 14.48
CA THR A 183 12.03 -2.91 13.35
C THR A 183 12.98 -4.08 13.63
N PHE A 184 12.57 -5.29 13.28
CA PHE A 184 13.38 -6.50 13.43
C PHE A 184 13.03 -7.52 12.33
N ILE A 185 13.95 -8.43 12.05
CA ILE A 185 13.75 -9.50 11.08
C ILE A 185 13.13 -10.70 11.80
N CYS A 186 11.94 -11.11 11.37
CA CYS A 186 11.31 -12.35 11.81
C CYS A 186 11.82 -13.52 10.98
N GLU A 187 12.36 -14.53 11.65
CA GLU A 187 12.72 -15.80 11.01
C GLU A 187 11.66 -16.86 11.28
N PRO A 188 11.39 -17.77 10.34
CA PRO A 188 10.56 -18.92 10.62
C PRO A 188 11.19 -19.72 11.76
N MET A 189 10.39 -20.07 12.78
CA MET A 189 10.84 -21.00 13.81
C MET A 189 11.23 -22.32 13.15
N LYS A 190 12.41 -22.84 13.50
CA LYS A 190 12.73 -24.23 13.19
C LYS A 190 11.75 -25.11 13.95
N VAL A 191 11.13 -26.04 13.23
CA VAL A 191 10.17 -26.98 13.80
C VAL A 191 10.89 -28.30 13.85
N ASP A 192 11.64 -28.50 14.92
CA ASP A 192 12.46 -29.70 15.08
C ASP A 192 11.65 -30.77 15.82
N ASN A 193 10.76 -30.35 16.72
CA ASN A 193 10.01 -31.25 17.60
C ASN A 193 8.48 -31.05 17.52
N ASP A 194 7.70 -31.98 18.08
CA ASP A 194 6.24 -31.87 18.11
C ASP A 194 5.75 -30.70 19.01
N ASP A 195 6.53 -30.34 20.02
CA ASP A 195 6.29 -29.14 20.84
C ASP A 195 6.43 -27.84 20.01
N ASP A 196 7.41 -27.78 19.11
CA ASP A 196 7.58 -26.65 18.19
C ASP A 196 6.42 -26.56 17.20
N LYS A 197 5.89 -27.71 16.76
CA LYS A 197 4.67 -27.76 15.92
C LYS A 197 3.49 -27.20 16.69
N GLU A 198 3.33 -27.55 17.95
CA GLU A 198 2.23 -27.07 18.77
C GLU A 198 2.36 -25.57 19.08
N CYS A 199 3.57 -25.10 19.36
CA CYS A 199 3.88 -23.68 19.54
C CYS A 199 3.59 -22.87 18.26
N CYS A 200 4.03 -23.35 17.09
CA CYS A 200 3.71 -22.74 15.79
C CYS A 200 2.21 -22.70 15.50
N LYS A 201 1.45 -23.75 15.87
CA LYS A 201 -0.02 -23.77 15.75
C LYS A 201 -0.68 -22.75 16.68
N LYS A 202 -0.18 -22.60 17.91
CA LYS A 202 -0.66 -21.60 18.89
C LYS A 202 -0.33 -20.17 18.43
N ALA A 203 0.86 -19.92 17.91
CA ALA A 203 1.27 -18.63 17.35
C ALA A 203 0.40 -18.25 16.14
N LYS A 204 0.07 -19.21 15.26
CA LYS A 204 -0.88 -19.00 14.16
C LYS A 204 -2.28 -18.65 14.67
N LYS A 205 -2.76 -19.29 15.75
CA LYS A 205 -4.07 -18.97 16.36
C LYS A 205 -4.17 -17.55 16.94
N HIS A 206 -3.07 -16.99 17.44
CA HIS A 206 -3.02 -15.62 18.00
C HIS A 206 -2.57 -14.56 16.99
N SER A 207 -2.22 -14.98 15.76
CA SER A 207 -1.87 -14.08 14.65
C SER A 207 -3.06 -13.76 13.73
N TYR A 208 -4.28 -14.18 14.10
CA TYR A 208 -5.53 -13.92 13.36
C TYR A 208 -6.63 -13.37 14.26
#